data_AF-A0A8X6IPP5-F1
#
_entry.id   AF-A0A8X6IPP5-F1
#
_cell.length_a   1.000
_cell.length_b   1.000
_cell.length_c   1.000
_cell.angle_alpha   90.00
_cell.angle_beta   90.00
_cell.angle_gamma   90.00
#
_symmetry.space_group_name_H-M   'P 1'
#
loop_
_entity.id
_entity.type
_entity.pdbx_description
1 polymer ?
#
loop_
_entity_poly.entity_id
_entity_poly.type
_entity_poly.pdbx_seq_one_letter_code
_entity_poly.pdbx_strand_id
1 'polypeptide(L)'
;MIGLIPEVDELTDEEGFDDIETLASSIRDTSRGSRDFYFDVKNKITAVKWNDNKCVTLATNFDIMEPLTSVSRCEKEKAGKNEIEQPCLVNNYNKTWVV
;
A
#
# COMPACT_ATOMS: atom_id res chain seq x y z
N MET A 1 18.37 13.86 -12.80
CA MET A 1 17.30 13.97 -13.82
C MET A 1 16.00 13.80 -13.05
N ILE A 2 15.34 14.91 -12.75
CA ILE A 2 14.16 14.95 -11.88
C ILE A 2 12.97 14.85 -12.83
N GLY A 3 12.22 13.75 -12.77
CA GLY A 3 11.06 13.53 -13.64
C GLY A 3 10.01 14.61 -13.40
N LEU A 4 9.64 15.33 -14.45
CA LEU A 4 8.58 16.33 -14.43
C LEU A 4 7.23 15.63 -14.23
N ILE A 5 6.45 16.13 -13.28
CA ILE A 5 5.05 15.74 -13.06
C ILE A 5 4.25 16.34 -14.24
N PRO A 6 3.47 15.55 -15.00
CA PRO A 6 2.68 16.07 -16.09
C PRO A 6 1.54 16.96 -15.59
N GLU A 7 1.23 17.96 -16.42
CA GLU A 7 0.30 19.06 -16.21
C GLU A 7 -1.14 18.59 -16.01
N VAL A 8 -1.80 19.24 -15.05
CA VAL A 8 -3.18 19.05 -14.61
C VAL A 8 -4.13 19.71 -15.61
N ASP A 9 -4.87 18.91 -16.38
CA ASP A 9 -6.25 19.24 -16.76
C ASP A 9 -6.98 17.99 -17.30
N GLU A 10 -8.26 17.89 -16.93
CA GLU A 10 -9.30 16.96 -17.42
C GLU A 10 -9.29 15.47 -17.00
N LEU A 11 -9.56 15.16 -15.73
CA LEU A 11 -10.16 13.86 -15.35
C LEU A 11 -11.07 13.99 -14.11
N THR A 12 -12.34 14.31 -14.33
CA THR A 12 -13.40 13.88 -13.42
C THR A 12 -14.55 13.34 -14.23
N ASP A 13 -14.54 12.03 -14.48
CA ASP A 13 -15.73 11.21 -14.68
C ASP A 13 -15.42 9.87 -14.00
N GLU A 14 -16.26 9.51 -13.01
CA GLU A 14 -16.47 8.30 -12.19
C GLU A 14 -15.51 7.06 -12.17
N GLU A 15 -14.31 7.12 -12.71
CA GLU A 15 -13.34 6.02 -12.86
C GLU A 15 -12.46 5.79 -11.60
N GLY A 16 -12.90 6.22 -10.42
CA GLY A 16 -12.05 6.26 -9.21
C GLY A 16 -12.12 5.02 -8.30
N PHE A 17 -13.16 4.18 -8.46
CA PHE A 17 -13.44 3.09 -7.52
C PHE A 17 -13.10 1.71 -8.08
N ASP A 18 -13.32 1.49 -9.38
CA ASP A 18 -12.99 0.24 -10.07
C ASP A 18 -11.48 -0.03 -10.11
N ASP A 19 -10.65 1.01 -10.19
CA ASP A 19 -9.19 0.87 -10.17
C ASP A 19 -8.69 0.30 -8.84
N ILE A 20 -9.27 0.70 -7.71
CA ILE A 20 -8.90 0.20 -6.38
C ILE A 20 -9.31 -1.27 -6.22
N GLU A 21 -10.48 -1.66 -6.73
CA GLU A 21 -10.96 -3.04 -6.70
C GLU A 21 -10.15 -3.94 -7.66
N THR A 22 -9.74 -3.40 -8.80
CA THR A 22 -8.91 -4.10 -9.79
C THR A 22 -7.48 -4.31 -9.28
N LEU A 23 -6.87 -3.28 -8.68
CA LEU A 23 -5.63 -3.39 -7.90
C LEU A 23 -5.76 -4.44 -6.79
N ALA A 24 -6.96 -4.50 -6.20
CA ALA A 24 -7.24 -5.39 -5.12
C ALA A 24 -7.27 -6.86 -5.52
N SER A 25 -7.67 -7.16 -6.75
CA SER A 25 -7.66 -8.53 -7.26
C SER A 25 -6.24 -9.01 -7.55
N SER A 26 -5.43 -8.20 -8.25
CA SER A 26 -4.10 -8.61 -8.75
C SER A 26 -3.12 -8.98 -7.63
N ILE A 27 -3.10 -8.23 -6.53
CA ILE A 27 -2.11 -8.43 -5.46
C ILE A 27 -2.41 -9.61 -4.54
N ARG A 28 -3.67 -10.06 -4.46
CA ARG A 28 -4.06 -11.17 -3.57
C ARG A 28 -3.39 -12.49 -3.95
N ASP A 29 -3.10 -12.66 -5.23
CA ASP A 29 -2.45 -13.86 -5.79
C ASP A 29 -0.92 -13.74 -5.89
N THR A 30 -0.35 -12.64 -5.37
CA THR A 30 1.11 -12.41 -5.36
C THR A 30 1.79 -12.94 -4.12
N SER A 31 3.12 -12.97 -4.13
CA SER A 31 3.92 -13.37 -2.97
C SER A 31 3.69 -12.45 -1.76
N ARG A 32 3.94 -12.99 -0.57
CA ARG A 32 3.95 -12.22 0.66
C ARG A 32 4.95 -11.05 0.59
N GLY A 33 4.55 -9.88 1.06
CA GLY A 33 5.33 -8.64 1.00
C GLY A 33 5.02 -7.78 -0.22
N SER A 34 4.32 -8.31 -1.22
CA SER A 34 3.87 -7.52 -2.36
C SER A 34 2.96 -6.39 -1.91
N ARG A 35 3.14 -5.23 -2.53
CA ARG A 35 2.43 -3.99 -2.22
C ARG A 35 2.02 -3.27 -3.50
N ASP A 36 0.91 -2.56 -3.43
CA ASP A 36 0.47 -1.65 -4.46
C ASP A 36 -0.06 -0.36 -3.83
N PHE A 37 0.02 0.75 -4.54
CA PHE A 37 -0.37 2.05 -4.01
C PHE A 37 -1.12 2.88 -5.04
N TYR A 38 -2.04 3.68 -4.53
CA TYR A 38 -2.80 4.65 -5.28
C TYR A 38 -2.80 5.96 -4.49
N PHE A 39 -2.58 7.07 -5.19
CA PHE A 39 -2.64 8.40 -4.58
C PHE A 39 -3.68 9.25 -5.32
N ASP A 40 -4.73 9.62 -4.60
CA ASP A 40 -5.72 10.56 -5.08
C ASP A 40 -5.23 11.99 -4.85
N VAL A 41 -4.89 12.69 -5.93
CA VAL A 41 -4.41 14.07 -5.89
C VAL A 41 -5.51 15.05 -5.46
N LYS A 42 -6.78 14.77 -5.82
CA LYS A 42 -7.91 15.66 -5.55
C LYS A 42 -8.24 15.69 -4.07
N ASN A 43 -8.38 14.52 -3.47
CA ASN A 43 -8.70 14.40 -2.04
C ASN A 43 -7.46 14.32 -1.15
N LYS A 44 -6.26 14.24 -1.75
CA LYS A 44 -4.98 14.04 -1.05
C LYS A 44 -5.01 12.81 -0.16
N ILE A 45 -5.55 11.70 -0.69
CA ILE A 45 -5.68 10.44 0.01
C ILE A 45 -4.73 9.43 -0.61
N THR A 46 -3.89 8.82 0.21
CA THR A 46 -3.06 7.69 -0.15
C THR A 46 -3.79 6.41 0.23
N ALA A 47 -4.06 5.54 -0.74
CA ALA A 47 -4.51 4.18 -0.52
C ALA A 47 -3.34 3.22 -0.77
N VAL A 48 -3.12 2.28 0.14
CA VAL A 48 -2.07 1.27 0.01
C VAL A 48 -2.66 -0.09 0.29
N LYS A 49 -2.29 -1.03 -0.57
CA LYS A 49 -2.64 -2.42 -0.44
C LYS A 49 -1.38 -3.24 -0.18
N TRP A 50 -1.42 -4.12 0.80
CA TRP A 50 -0.26 -4.91 1.21
C TRP A 50 -0.66 -6.36 1.47
N ASN A 51 0.10 -7.28 0.91
CA ASN A 51 -0.14 -8.71 1.05
C ASN A 51 0.75 -9.32 2.14
N ASP A 52 0.19 -9.58 3.33
CA ASP A 52 0.88 -10.31 4.40
C ASP A 52 0.27 -11.73 4.58
N ASN A 53 -0.23 -12.09 5.76
CA ASN A 53 -0.98 -13.34 5.95
C ASN A 53 -2.35 -13.30 5.26
N LYS A 54 -2.91 -12.09 5.17
CA LYS A 54 -4.07 -11.73 4.37
C LYS A 54 -3.79 -10.37 3.77
N CYS A 55 -4.43 -10.10 2.64
CA CYS A 55 -4.27 -8.80 2.00
C CYS A 55 -5.05 -7.72 2.75
N VAL A 56 -4.36 -6.63 3.10
CA VAL A 56 -4.91 -5.48 3.81
C VAL A 56 -4.90 -4.25 2.91
N THR A 57 -5.96 -3.44 3.00
CA THR A 57 -6.04 -2.14 2.33
C THR A 57 -6.16 -1.07 3.40
N LEU A 58 -5.31 -0.04 3.32
CA LEU A 58 -5.29 1.10 4.22
C LEU A 58 -5.43 2.37 3.39
N ALA A 59 -6.23 3.31 3.86
CA ALA A 59 -6.35 4.65 3.28
C ALA A 59 -6.01 5.69 4.34
N THR A 60 -5.20 6.68 3.98
CA THR A 60 -4.74 7.75 4.88
C THR A 60 -4.63 9.07 4.12
N ASN A 61 -4.91 10.17 4.81
CA ASN A 61 -4.80 11.53 4.28
C ASN A 61 -3.52 12.26 4.74
N PHE A 62 -2.74 11.66 5.64
CA PHE A 62 -1.58 12.32 6.24
C PHE A 62 -0.28 11.51 6.08
N ASP A 63 -0.39 10.21 5.88
CA ASP A 63 0.76 9.31 5.75
C ASP A 63 1.07 9.02 4.28
N ILE A 64 2.34 8.73 4.02
CA ILE A 64 2.88 8.39 2.70
C ILE A 64 3.34 6.93 2.75
N MET A 65 3.40 6.27 1.59
CA MET A 65 3.82 4.88 1.45
C MET A 65 5.31 4.64 1.72
N GLU A 66 6.15 5.66 1.50
CA GLU A 66 7.59 5.62 1.70
C GLU A 66 8.00 6.37 2.98
N PRO A 67 9.04 5.92 3.69
CA PRO A 67 9.97 4.84 3.36
C PRO A 67 9.42 3.44 3.62
N LEU A 68 9.95 2.44 2.93
CA LEU A 68 9.72 1.04 3.27
C LEU A 68 10.36 0.68 4.61
N THR A 69 9.62 -0.03 5.44
CA THR A 69 10.13 -0.62 6.68
C THR A 69 10.28 -2.12 6.48
N SER A 70 11.34 -2.70 7.04
CA SER A 70 11.49 -4.14 7.08
C SER A 70 10.75 -4.74 8.28
N VAL A 71 10.04 -5.86 8.07
CA VAL A 71 9.38 -6.59 9.14
C VAL A 71 9.70 -8.09 9.09
N SER A 72 10.02 -8.65 10.26
CA SER A 72 10.23 -10.08 10.41
C SER A 72 8.91 -10.81 10.55
N ARG A 73 8.71 -11.83 9.71
CA ARG A 73 7.51 -12.65 9.69
C ARG A 73 7.85 -14.13 9.61
N CYS A 74 7.11 -14.94 10.35
CA CYS A 74 7.24 -16.39 10.30
C CYS A 74 6.53 -16.93 9.06
N GLU A 75 7.24 -17.69 8.24
CA GLU A 75 6.67 -18.44 7.12
C GLU A 75 6.67 -19.92 7.45
N LYS A 76 5.50 -20.55 7.33
CA LYS A 76 5.34 -21.99 7.62
C LYS A 76 6.14 -22.85 6.63
N GLU A 77 6.22 -22.42 5.37
CA GLU A 77 6.87 -23.16 4.29
C GLU A 77 8.40 -23.18 4.42
N LYS A 78 9.00 -22.11 4.94
CA LYS A 78 10.45 -22.01 5.13
C LYS A 78 10.92 -22.35 6.55
N ALA A 79 10.00 -22.78 7.44
CA ALA A 79 10.26 -23.11 8.85
C ALA A 79 11.17 -22.07 9.54
N GLY A 80 10.94 -20.78 9.26
CA GLY A 80 11.85 -19.71 9.62
C GLY A 80 11.22 -18.32 9.57
N LYS A 81 12.00 -17.33 10.02
CA LYS A 81 11.64 -15.91 9.94
C LYS A 81 12.17 -15.35 8.62
N ASN A 82 11.28 -14.89 7.74
CA ASN A 82 11.64 -14.07 6.60
C ASN A 82 11.53 -12.60 6.95
N GLU A 83 12.39 -11.82 6.29
CA GLU A 83 12.36 -10.38 6.31
C GLU A 83 11.60 -9.91 5.08
N ILE A 84 10.48 -9.22 5.27
CA ILE A 84 9.62 -8.72 4.18
C ILE A 84 9.50 -7.20 4.26
N GLU A 85 9.34 -6.58 3.10
CA GLU A 85 9.08 -5.15 3.01
C GLU A 85 7.63 -4.83 3.40
N GLN A 86 7.48 -3.83 4.27
CA GLN A 86 6.22 -3.33 4.78
C GLN A 86 6.14 -1.81 4.56
N PRO A 87 5.05 -1.28 4.01
CA PRO A 87 4.82 0.17 3.96
C PRO A 87 4.88 0.82 5.36
N CYS A 88 5.56 1.96 5.51
CA CYS A 88 5.68 2.65 6.81
C CYS A 88 4.32 3.01 7.40
N LEU A 89 3.33 3.39 6.58
CA LEU A 89 1.98 3.69 7.05
C LEU A 89 1.32 2.52 7.79
N VAL A 90 1.60 1.27 7.38
CA VAL A 90 1.08 0.08 8.08
C VAL A 90 1.71 0.00 9.48
N ASN A 91 3.00 0.34 9.58
CA ASN A 91 3.72 0.36 10.85
C ASN A 91 3.21 1.48 11.76
N ASN A 92 3.01 2.68 11.19
CA ASN A 92 2.48 3.84 11.91
C ASN A 92 1.09 3.55 12.44
N TYR A 93 0.19 3.03 11.59
CA TYR A 93 -1.14 2.60 12.01
C TYR A 93 -1.07 1.66 13.21
N ASN A 94 -0.26 0.61 13.12
CA ASN A 94 -0.14 -0.38 14.20
C ASN A 94 0.44 0.20 15.50
N LYS A 95 1.30 1.22 15.44
CA LYS A 95 1.85 1.89 16.63
C LYS A 95 0.82 2.77 17.33
N THR A 96 -0.07 3.42 16.57
CA THR A 96 -1.06 4.35 17.12
C THR A 96 -2.05 3.68 18.08
N TRP A 97 -2.33 2.38 17.91
CA TRP A 97 -3.31 1.65 18.73
C TRP A 97 -2.71 0.86 19.90
N VAL A 98 -1.41 1.00 20.18
CA VAL A 98 -0.81 0.41 21.39
C VAL A 98 -1.09 1.35 22.58
N VAL A 99 -2.17 1.06 23.30
CA VAL A 99 -2.52 1.62 24.62
C VAL A 99 -1.94 0.74 25.71
#